data_AF-A0A357GV66-F1
#
_entry.id   AF-A0A357GV66-F1
#
_cell.length_a   1.000
_cell.length_b   1.000
_cell.length_c   1.000
_cell.angle_alpha   90.00
_cell.angle_beta   90.00
_cell.angle_gamma   90.00
#
_symmetry.space_group_name_H-M   'P 1'
#
loop_
_entity.id
_entity.type
_entity.pdbx_description
1 polymer ?
#
loop_
_entity_poly.entity_id
_entity_poly.type
_entity_poly.pdbx_seq_one_letter_code
_entity_poly.pdbx_strand_id
1 'polypeptide(L)'
;MFKITNFQNKFFSLFLGMTLLGIILVGAGGSLNDAQAQENNADKYIFVFVREGCSACAREEAFLKNIKDKNIKITLLDIDKKDNYDNFSKIIEKNKLSKVTP
;
A
#
# COMPACT_ATOMS: atom_id res chain seq x y z
N MET A 1 16.28 50.37 -6.76
CA MET A 1 15.11 49.56 -6.34
C MET A 1 13.98 49.82 -7.32
N PHE A 2 13.87 49.04 -8.40
CA PHE A 2 12.75 49.16 -9.34
C PHE A 2 12.43 47.79 -9.98
N LYS A 3 11.20 47.33 -9.73
CA LYS A 3 10.45 46.31 -10.50
C LYS A 3 10.12 46.86 -11.89
N ILE A 4 9.94 45.99 -12.89
CA ILE A 4 9.10 46.09 -14.11
C ILE A 4 9.45 44.85 -14.97
N THR A 5 8.65 43.77 -14.95
CA THR A 5 7.53 43.41 -15.86
C THR A 5 7.92 43.06 -17.30
N ASN A 6 7.72 41.77 -17.63
CA ASN A 6 6.92 41.23 -18.76
C ASN A 6 7.12 41.86 -20.15
N PHE A 7 7.80 41.15 -21.07
CA PHE A 7 7.62 41.33 -22.51
C PHE A 7 7.76 40.01 -23.26
N GLN A 8 6.61 39.44 -23.62
CA GLN A 8 6.48 38.30 -24.50
C GLN A 8 6.97 38.58 -25.93
N ASN A 9 7.45 37.50 -26.54
CA ASN A 9 7.34 37.18 -27.97
C ASN A 9 7.84 38.19 -28.99
N LYS A 10 8.99 37.83 -29.57
CA LYS A 10 9.20 37.67 -31.03
C LYS A 10 10.70 37.71 -31.23
N PHE A 11 11.34 36.59 -31.50
CA PHE A 11 12.42 36.58 -32.49
C PHE A 11 12.64 35.14 -32.98
N PHE A 12 12.12 34.91 -34.19
CA PHE A 12 12.77 34.13 -35.24
C PHE A 12 12.96 32.62 -34.94
N SER A 13 12.19 31.71 -35.53
CA SER A 13 11.90 31.56 -36.98
C SER A 13 13.16 31.64 -37.86
N LEU A 14 14.25 31.04 -37.42
CA LEU A 14 15.42 30.61 -38.20
C LEU A 14 16.10 29.64 -37.26
N PHE A 15 15.90 28.33 -37.36
CA PHE A 15 16.79 27.44 -38.09
C PHE A 15 16.05 26.10 -38.27
N LEU A 16 15.01 26.11 -39.10
CA LEU A 16 14.49 24.90 -39.72
C LEU A 16 15.39 24.64 -40.94
N GLY A 17 16.43 23.83 -40.76
CA GLY A 17 17.32 23.46 -41.87
C GLY A 17 18.65 22.92 -41.40
N MET A 18 18.77 21.60 -41.40
CA MET A 18 19.99 20.80 -41.27
C MET A 18 20.67 20.73 -39.89
N THR A 19 20.37 19.65 -39.17
CA THR A 19 21.39 18.72 -38.65
C THR A 19 20.69 17.40 -38.27
N LEU A 20 20.42 16.59 -39.29
CA LEU A 20 20.36 15.14 -39.13
C LEU A 20 21.79 14.65 -38.84
N LEU A 21 21.93 13.75 -37.86
CA LEU A 21 23.12 13.05 -37.35
C LEU A 21 23.99 13.76 -36.30
N GLY A 22 24.00 13.17 -35.09
CA GLY A 22 24.89 13.49 -33.98
C GLY A 22 24.27 13.23 -32.60
N ILE A 23 23.70 12.04 -32.38
CA ILE A 23 24.20 11.05 -31.39
C ILE A 23 24.20 11.54 -29.92
N ILE A 24 23.23 10.98 -29.19
CA ILE A 24 23.33 10.34 -27.87
C ILE A 24 24.02 11.12 -26.73
N LEU A 25 23.24 11.53 -25.73
CA LEU A 25 23.32 11.06 -24.33
C LEU A 25 22.73 12.10 -23.35
N VAL A 26 22.04 11.56 -22.34
CA VAL A 26 21.68 12.19 -21.06
C VAL A 26 20.56 13.23 -21.09
N GLY A 27 19.35 12.72 -21.34
CA GLY A 27 18.15 13.24 -20.70
C GLY A 27 17.36 12.05 -20.22
N ALA A 28 17.78 11.44 -19.10
CA ALA A 28 16.97 10.49 -18.35
C ALA A 28 15.73 11.23 -17.84
N GLY A 29 14.76 11.48 -18.73
CA GLY A 29 13.38 11.66 -18.35
C GLY A 29 12.94 10.31 -17.82
N GLY A 30 13.24 10.07 -16.54
CA GLY A 30 12.71 8.93 -15.83
C GLY A 30 11.21 8.97 -16.02
N SER A 31 10.67 8.00 -16.76
CA SER A 31 9.26 7.68 -16.68
C SER A 31 9.03 7.34 -15.22
N LEU A 32 8.42 8.27 -14.47
CA LEU A 32 7.83 7.94 -13.19
C LEU A 32 6.72 6.96 -13.55
N ASN A 33 7.08 5.67 -13.55
CA ASN A 33 6.10 4.62 -13.43
C ASN A 33 5.49 4.85 -12.06
N ASP A 34 4.43 5.64 -12.01
CA ASP A 34 3.44 5.50 -10.96
C ASP A 34 3.06 4.03 -11.04
N ALA A 35 3.63 3.23 -10.14
CA ALA A 35 3.15 1.90 -9.85
C ALA A 35 1.77 2.11 -9.25
N GLN A 36 0.79 2.35 -10.12
CA GLN A 36 -0.61 2.34 -9.77
C GLN A 36 -0.83 0.94 -9.22
N ALA A 37 -0.96 0.85 -7.90
CA ALA A 37 -1.34 -0.38 -7.23
C ALA A 37 -2.66 -0.80 -7.89
N GLN A 38 -2.58 -1.82 -8.74
CA GLN A 38 -3.73 -2.35 -9.45
C GLN A 38 -4.68 -2.85 -8.37
N GLU A 39 -5.77 -2.10 -8.16
CA GLU A 39 -6.82 -2.45 -7.21
C GLU A 39 -7.55 -3.67 -7.78
N ASN A 40 -6.96 -4.84 -7.57
CA ASN A 40 -7.60 -6.09 -7.90
C ASN A 40 -8.77 -6.26 -6.92
N ASN A 41 -10.00 -6.23 -7.45
CA ASN A 41 -11.26 -6.53 -6.75
C ASN A 41 -11.34 -8.02 -6.34
N ALA A 42 -10.23 -8.62 -5.91
CA ALA A 42 -10.22 -9.96 -5.37
C ALA A 42 -10.71 -9.93 -3.93
N ASP A 43 -11.48 -10.97 -3.54
CA ASP A 43 -11.88 -11.18 -2.15
C ASP A 43 -10.65 -11.21 -1.24
N LYS A 44 -10.63 -10.33 -0.24
CA LYS A 44 -9.61 -10.26 0.81
C LYS A 44 -10.12 -10.99 2.04
N TYR A 45 -9.37 -11.99 2.50
CA TYR A 45 -9.71 -12.76 3.69
C TYR A 45 -8.84 -12.32 4.85
N ILE A 46 -9.47 -11.92 5.95
CA ILE A 46 -8.80 -11.51 7.19
C ILE A 46 -9.12 -12.54 8.26
N PHE A 47 -8.09 -13.18 8.80
CA PHE A 47 -8.21 -14.13 9.91
C PHE A 47 -7.65 -13.49 11.17
N VAL A 48 -8.47 -13.44 12.23
CA VAL A 48 -8.11 -12.76 13.47
C VAL A 48 -8.23 -13.73 14.63
N PHE A 49 -7.13 -13.94 15.34
CA PHE A 49 -7.10 -14.79 16.51
C PHE A 49 -7.63 -14.01 17.71
N VAL A 50 -8.63 -14.55 18.40
CA VAL A 50 -9.30 -13.91 19.54
C VAL A 50 -9.37 -14.85 20.74
N ARG A 51 -9.59 -14.29 21.93
CA ARG A 51 -9.90 -15.02 23.16
C ARG A 51 -10.93 -14.27 23.99
N GLU A 52 -11.79 -14.99 24.70
CA GLU A 52 -12.59 -14.43 25.79
C GLU A 52 -11.71 -13.72 26.85
N GLY A 53 -12.22 -12.63 27.44
CA GLY A 53 -11.48 -11.86 28.45
C GLY A 53 -10.35 -10.96 27.91
N CYS A 54 -10.03 -11.04 26.61
CA CYS A 54 -9.07 -10.14 25.97
C CYS A 54 -9.72 -8.78 25.62
N SER A 55 -9.55 -7.78 26.49
CA SER A 55 -10.11 -6.43 26.29
C SER A 55 -9.61 -5.74 25.00
N ALA A 56 -8.37 -6.00 24.59
CA ALA A 56 -7.83 -5.49 23.33
C ALA A 56 -8.52 -6.15 22.13
N CYS A 57 -8.73 -7.46 22.18
CA CYS A 57 -9.39 -8.24 21.13
C CYS A 57 -10.84 -7.79 20.93
N ALA A 58 -11.56 -7.45 22.01
CA ALA A 58 -12.92 -6.94 21.92
C ALA A 58 -13.00 -5.60 21.15
N ARG A 59 -12.02 -4.70 21.33
CA ARG A 59 -11.94 -3.45 20.56
C ARG A 59 -11.61 -3.71 19.09
N GLU A 60 -10.71 -4.64 18.82
CA GLU A 60 -10.34 -5.03 17.47
C GLU A 60 -11.52 -5.68 16.73
N GLU A 61 -12.26 -6.58 17.37
CA GLU A 61 -13.47 -7.17 16.83
C GLU A 61 -14.53 -6.13 16.50
N ALA A 62 -14.76 -5.15 17.39
CA ALA A 62 -15.69 -4.06 17.14
C ALA A 62 -15.26 -3.19 15.95
N PHE A 63 -13.96 -2.90 15.82
CA PHE A 63 -13.41 -2.19 14.67
C PHE A 63 -13.62 -2.97 13.36
N LEU A 64 -13.29 -4.26 13.37
CA LEU A 64 -13.40 -5.13 12.19
C LEU A 64 -14.86 -5.27 11.72
N LYS A 65 -15.82 -5.36 12.64
CA LYS A 65 -17.26 -5.37 12.31
C LYS A 65 -17.75 -4.09 11.63
N ASN A 66 -17.04 -2.97 11.78
CA ASN A 66 -17.40 -1.71 11.14
C ASN A 66 -16.87 -1.59 9.70
N ILE A 67 -16.07 -2.55 9.23
CA ILE A 67 -15.59 -2.60 7.84
C ILE A 67 -16.79 -2.96 6.93
N LYS A 68 -17.16 -2.02 6.05
CA LYS A 68 -18.31 -2.16 5.12
C LYS A 68 -17.92 -2.61 3.70
N ASP A 69 -16.66 -2.97 3.50
CA ASP A 69 -16.18 -3.45 2.20
C ASP A 69 -16.69 -4.87 1.96
N LYS A 70 -17.47 -5.06 0.88
CA LYS A 70 -18.05 -6.35 0.48
C LYS A 70 -16.99 -7.35 0.03
N ASN A 71 -15.83 -6.87 -0.39
CA ASN A 71 -14.71 -7.70 -0.80
C ASN A 71 -13.91 -8.21 0.40
N ILE A 72 -14.20 -7.75 1.63
CA ILE A 72 -13.48 -8.18 2.84
C ILE A 72 -14.32 -9.22 3.59
N LYS A 73 -13.76 -10.41 3.79
CA LYS A 73 -14.33 -11.48 4.60
C LYS A 73 -13.50 -11.69 5.85
N ILE A 74 -14.12 -11.48 7.01
CA ILE A 74 -13.45 -11.52 8.31
C ILE A 74 -13.86 -12.79 9.04
N THR A 75 -12.88 -13.57 9.49
CA THR A 75 -13.08 -14.81 10.25
C THR A 75 -12.37 -14.67 11.59
N LEU A 76 -13.14 -14.77 12.68
CA LEU A 76 -12.60 -14.79 14.04
C LEU A 76 -12.26 -16.24 14.43
N LEU A 77 -11.03 -16.45 14.88
CA LEU A 77 -10.48 -17.74 15.28
C LEU A 77 -10.21 -17.72 16.78
N ASP A 78 -11.13 -18.31 17.55
CA ASP A 78 -10.99 -18.45 18.99
C ASP A 78 -9.83 -19.39 19.34
N ILE A 79 -8.80 -18.88 20.04
CA ILE A 79 -7.61 -19.64 20.42
C ILE A 79 -7.82 -20.60 21.58
N ASP A 80 -8.99 -20.59 22.23
CA ASP A 80 -9.32 -21.60 23.24
C ASP A 80 -9.72 -22.92 22.57
N LYS A 81 -10.02 -22.89 21.26
CA LYS A 81 -10.18 -24.09 20.43
C LYS A 81 -8.83 -24.64 20.04
N LYS A 82 -8.60 -25.92 20.33
CA LYS A 82 -7.32 -26.61 20.10
C LYS A 82 -6.75 -26.41 18.68
N ASP A 83 -7.56 -26.60 17.63
CA ASP A 83 -7.07 -26.50 16.26
C ASP A 83 -6.62 -25.08 15.89
N ASN A 84 -7.30 -24.06 16.42
CA ASN A 84 -6.93 -22.67 16.25
C ASN A 84 -5.66 -22.34 17.04
N TYR A 85 -5.54 -22.86 18.27
CA TYR A 85 -4.34 -22.70 19.09
C TYR A 85 -3.10 -23.32 18.43
N ASP A 86 -3.22 -24.50 17.83
CA ASP A 86 -2.13 -25.17 17.14
C ASP A 86 -1.63 -24.33 15.95
N ASN A 87 -2.55 -23.68 15.21
CA ASN A 87 -2.20 -22.75 14.13
C ASN A 87 -1.60 -21.45 14.66
N PHE A 88 -2.19 -20.87 15.71
CA PHE A 88 -1.71 -19.67 16.36
C PHE A 88 -0.27 -19.86 16.89
N SER A 89 -0.02 -20.98 17.57
CA SER A 89 1.30 -21.32 18.13
C SER A 89 2.39 -21.37 17.04
N LYS A 90 2.10 -21.96 15.89
CA LYS A 90 3.02 -21.98 14.74
C LYS A 90 3.35 -20.57 14.24
N ILE A 91 2.37 -19.67 14.22
CA ILE A 91 2.56 -18.28 13.79
C ILE A 91 3.42 -17.52 14.81
N ILE A 92 3.14 -17.68 16.11
CA ILE A 92 3.93 -17.08 17.19
C ILE A 92 5.40 -17.53 17.10
N GLU A 93 5.63 -18.83 16.91
CA GLU A 93 6.98 -19.38 16.80
C GLU A 93 7.71 -18.91 15.55
N LYS A 94 7.05 -18.94 14.38
CA LYS A 94 7.62 -18.48 13.12
C LYS A 94 8.05 -17.01 13.18
N ASN A 95 7.27 -16.17 13.85
CA ASN A 95 7.50 -14.73 13.93
C ASN A 95 8.27 -14.31 15.20
N LYS A 96 8.69 -15.25 16.04
CA LYS A 96 9.40 -14.99 17.31
C LYS A 96 8.65 -14.03 18.22
N LEU A 97 7.33 -14.18 18.28
CA LEU A 97 6.47 -13.38 19.14
C LEU A 97 6.42 -13.98 20.56
N SER A 98 6.04 -13.17 21.53
CA SER A 98 5.83 -13.63 22.91
C SER A 98 4.72 -14.68 22.95
N LYS A 99 4.99 -15.82 23.59
CA LYS A 99 3.99 -16.86 23.81
C LYS A 99 2.90 -16.35 24.76
N VAL A 100 1.67 -16.68 24.42
CA VAL A 100 0.48 -16.45 25.25
C VAL A 100 -0.15 -17.82 25.49
N THR A 101 -0.27 -18.20 26.75
CA THR A 101 -0.91 -19.45 27.20
C THR A 101 -2.40 -19.41 26.89
N PRO A 102 -3.06 -20.52 26.45
CA PRO A 102 -4.52 -20.67 26.40
C PRO A 102 -5.19 -20.23 27.71
#